data_AF-A0A7W1YLF9-F1
#
_entry.id   AF-A0A7W1YLF9-F1
#
_cell.length_a   1.000
_cell.length_b   1.000
_cell.length_c   1.000
_cell.angle_alpha   90.00
_cell.angle_beta   90.00
_cell.angle_gamma   90.00
#
_symmetry.space_group_name_H-M   'P 1'
#
loop_
_entity.id
_entity.type
_entity.pdbx_description
1 polymer ?
#
loop_
_entity_poly.entity_id
_entity_poly.type
_entity_poly.pdbx_seq_one_letter_code
_entity_poly.pdbx_strand_id
1 'polypeptide(L)' 'MTDPYAHPDTAAVIAQALLEDLRDTGDLTCRVLVPPTARLSGVVRAKAPGVVCGLALFQMVFDRIANG' A
#
# COMPACT_ATOMS: atom_id res chain seq x y z
N MET A 1 -0.11 -6.33 25.37
CA MET A 1 -1.05 -5.69 24.42
C MET A 1 -0.99 -6.50 23.14
N THR A 2 -2.09 -7.09 22.71
CA THR A 2 -2.15 -7.86 21.45
C THR A 2 -1.93 -6.90 20.28
N ASP A 3 -1.13 -7.29 19.29
CA ASP A 3 -0.96 -6.51 18.07
C ASP A 3 -2.31 -6.42 17.34
N PRO A 4 -2.92 -5.22 17.21
CA PRO A 4 -4.23 -5.08 16.57
C PRO A 4 -4.19 -5.38 15.06
N TYR A 5 -3.01 -5.45 14.46
CA TYR A 5 -2.85 -5.74 13.02
C TYR A 5 -2.60 -7.21 12.73
N ALA A 6 -2.33 -8.03 13.75
CA ALA A 6 -2.14 -9.48 13.65
C ALA A 6 -3.45 -10.27 13.43
N HIS A 7 -4.50 -9.62 12.93
CA HIS A 7 -5.72 -10.31 12.52
C HIS A 7 -5.41 -11.26 11.34
N PRO A 8 -5.93 -12.50 11.34
CA PRO A 8 -5.63 -13.48 10.29
C PRO A 8 -5.96 -12.98 8.88
N ASP A 9 -6.98 -12.14 8.76
CA ASP A 9 -7.45 -11.65 7.45
C ASP A 9 -6.65 -10.45 6.91
N THR A 10 -5.81 -9.79 7.72
CA THR A 10 -5.11 -8.56 7.31
C THR A 10 -4.33 -8.76 6.00
N ALA A 11 -3.53 -9.82 5.92
CA ALA A 11 -2.72 -10.11 4.75
C ALA A 11 -3.58 -10.47 3.52
N ALA A 12 -4.68 -11.19 3.73
CA ALA A 12 -5.61 -11.56 2.66
C ALA A 12 -6.30 -10.34 2.08
N VAL A 13 -6.78 -9.42 2.92
CA VAL A 13 -7.42 -8.16 2.49
C VAL A 13 -6.44 -7.29 1.71
N ILE A 14 -5.21 -7.12 2.20
CA ILE A 14 -4.16 -6.37 1.47
C ILE A 14 -3.92 -7.01 0.09
N ALA A 15 -3.80 -8.33 0.02
CA ALA A 15 -3.59 -9.03 -1.26
C ALA A 15 -4.77 -8.86 -2.23
N GLN A 16 -6.01 -8.93 -1.74
CA GLN A 16 -7.20 -8.72 -2.57
C GLN A 16 -7.28 -7.28 -3.08
N ALA A 17 -6.99 -6.28 -2.24
CA ALA A 17 -6.97 -4.87 -2.66
C ALA A 17 -5.90 -4.61 -3.74
N LEU A 18 -4.70 -5.19 -3.60
CA LEU A 18 -3.66 -5.07 -4.63
C LEU A 18 -4.05 -5.79 -5.92
N LEU A 19 -4.70 -6.95 -5.84
CA LEU A 19 -5.20 -7.66 -7.01
C LEU A 19 -6.28 -6.84 -7.73
N GLU A 20 -7.18 -6.18 -7.00
CA GLU A 20 -8.21 -5.30 -7.56
C GLU A 20 -7.59 -4.15 -8.37
N ASP A 21 -6.57 -3.49 -7.80
CA ASP A 21 -5.95 -2.28 -8.34
C ASP A 21 -4.98 -2.58 -9.50
N LEU A 22 -4.15 -3.62 -9.36
CA LEU A 22 -3.06 -3.92 -10.31
C LEU A 22 -3.44 -4.98 -11.36
N ARG A 23 -4.32 -5.93 -11.01
CA ARG A 23 -4.73 -7.07 -11.85
C ARG A 23 -3.56 -7.64 -12.67
N ASP A 24 -3.77 -7.87 -13.97
CA ASP A 24 -2.83 -8.60 -14.83
C ASP A 24 -1.72 -7.72 -15.41
N THR A 25 -1.98 -6.43 -15.63
CA THR A 25 -1.05 -5.54 -16.36
C THR A 25 -0.28 -4.58 -15.45
N GLY A 26 -0.67 -4.48 -14.18
CA GLY A 26 -0.12 -3.55 -13.20
C GLY A 26 -0.43 -2.10 -13.54
N ASP A 27 0.33 -1.17 -12.96
CA ASP A 27 0.21 0.26 -13.26
C ASP A 27 0.94 0.61 -14.58
N LEU A 28 0.21 0.51 -15.70
CA LEU A 28 0.72 0.87 -17.02
C LEU A 28 1.14 2.34 -17.11
N THR A 29 0.44 3.24 -16.41
CA THR A 29 0.73 4.68 -16.45
C THR A 29 2.10 4.94 -15.84
N CYS A 30 2.38 4.40 -14.64
CA CYS A 30 3.71 4.53 -14.03
C CYS A 30 4.78 3.80 -14.85
N ARG A 31 4.51 2.61 -15.37
CA ARG A 31 5.48 1.85 -16.18
C ARG A 31 5.92 2.59 -17.45
N VAL A 32 5.01 3.35 -18.07
CA VAL A 32 5.29 4.10 -19.31
C VAL A 32 5.91 5.46 -19.02
N LEU A 33 5.49 6.14 -17.95
CA LEU A 33 5.85 7.54 -17.70
C LEU A 33 6.98 7.73 -16.68
N VAL A 34 7.25 6.75 -15.82
CA VAL A 34 8.21 6.86 -14.73
C VAL A 34 9.43 5.98 -14.99
N PRO A 35 10.66 6.53 -14.98
CA PRO A 35 11.87 5.72 -15.13
C PRO A 35 11.99 4.66 -14.02
N PRO A 36 12.44 3.43 -14.31
CA PRO A 36 12.60 2.37 -13.29
C PRO A 36 13.60 2.72 -12.17
N THR A 37 14.49 3.68 -12.41
CA THR A 37 15.50 4.15 -11.46
C THR A 37 15.04 5.34 -10.62
N ALA A 38 13.83 5.84 -10.84
CA ALA A 38 13.30 6.99 -10.13
C ALA A 38 13.19 6.70 -8.62
N ARG A 39 13.51 7.72 -7.81
CA ARG A 39 13.31 7.71 -6.35
C ARG A 39 12.49 8.92 -5.97
N LEU A 40 11.54 8.72 -5.07
CA LEU A 40 10.56 9.72 -4.69
C LEU A 40 10.48 9.79 -3.15
N SER A 41 10.21 10.97 -2.64
CA SER A 41 9.77 11.18 -1.26
C SER A 41 8.38 11.82 -1.28
N GLY A 42 7.51 11.41 -0.35
CA GLY A 42 6.12 11.85 -0.31
C GLY A 42 5.64 12.01 1.12
N VAL A 43 4.56 12.78 1.29
CA VAL A 43 3.91 13.02 2.59
C VAL A 43 2.44 12.67 2.47
N VAL A 44 1.95 11.79 3.35
CA VAL A 44 0.51 11.55 3.51
C VAL A 44 -0.06 12.65 4.38
N ARG A 45 -0.92 13.49 3.80
CA ARG A 45 -1.55 14.63 4.47
C ARG A 45 -3.05 14.41 4.63
N ALA A 46 -3.56 14.49 5.85
CA ALA A 46 -4.99 14.51 6.11
C ALA A 46 -5.62 15.75 5.45
N LYS A 47 -6.69 15.55 4.69
CA LYS A 47 -7.42 16.61 3.97
C LYS A 47 -8.57 17.21 4.79
N ALA A 48 -8.87 16.65 5.95
CA ALA A 48 -9.90 17.10 6.89
C ALA A 48 -9.54 16.64 8.33
N PRO A 49 -10.12 17.25 9.38
CA PRO A 49 -9.96 16.80 10.75
C PRO A 49 -10.45 15.36 10.97
N GLY A 50 -9.77 14.60 11.84
CA GLY A 50 -10.13 13.22 12.17
C GLY A 50 -9.13 12.55 13.10
N VAL A 51 -9.34 11.27 13.38
CA VAL A 51 -8.41 10.42 14.14
C VAL A 51 -7.65 9.53 13.18
N VAL A 52 -6.31 9.55 13.26
CA VAL A 52 -5.45 8.69 12.45
C VAL A 52 -5.42 7.28 13.04
N CYS A 53 -5.67 6.27 12.22
CA CYS A 53 -5.59 4.85 12.56
C CYS A 53 -5.03 4.06 11.36
N GLY A 54 -4.41 2.90 11.59
CA GLY A 54 -3.96 2.01 10.52
C GLY A 54 -2.61 2.37 9.87
N LEU A 55 -1.79 3.22 10.48
CA LEU A 55 -0.48 3.59 9.92
C LEU A 55 0.43 2.37 9.69
N ALA A 56 0.34 1.32 10.52
CA ALA A 56 1.10 0.09 10.28
C ALA A 56 0.64 -0.64 9.01
N LEU A 57 -0.67 -0.63 8.70
CA LEU A 57 -1.20 -1.23 7.47
C LEU A 57 -0.64 -0.52 6.23
N PHE A 58 -0.44 0.80 6.29
CA PHE A 58 0.17 1.55 5.19
C PHE A 58 1.55 0.96 4.83
N GLN A 59 2.41 0.71 5.81
CA GLN A 59 3.71 0.08 5.58
C GLN A 59 3.58 -1.35 5.05
N MET A 60 2.65 -2.15 5.58
CA MET A 60 2.42 -3.53 5.12
C MET A 60 2.05 -3.61 3.64
N VAL A 61 1.34 -2.61 3.09
CA VAL A 61 1.05 -2.53 1.65
C VAL A 61 2.34 -2.34 0.84
N PHE A 62 3.23 -1.43 1.26
CA PHE A 62 4.53 -1.25 0.59
C PHE A 62 5.39 -2.50 0.67
N ASP A 63 5.45 -3.14 1.84
CA ASP A 63 6.20 -4.37 2.03
C ASP A 63 5.67 -5.50 1.12
N ARG A 64 4.34 -5.57 0.91
CA ARG A 64 3.73 -6.56 0.03
C ARG A 64 4.11 -6.38 -1.43
N ILE A 65 4.27 -5.13 -1.89
CA ILE A 65 4.69 -4.80 -3.26
C ILE A 65 6.20 -4.97 -3.43
N ALA A 66 7.01 -4.58 -2.43
CA ALA A 66 8.47 -4.66 -2.51
C ALA A 66 9.01 -6.10 -2.49
N ASN A 67 8.27 -7.02 -1.88
CA ASN A 67 8.63 -8.43 -1.75
C ASN A 67 7.92 -9.36 -2.76
N GLY A 68 7.09 -8.81 -3.66
CA GLY A 68 6.39 -9.55 -4.73
C GLY A 68 7.12 -9.43 -6.05
#